data_AF-A0A259DG44-F1
#
_entry.id   AF-A0A259DG44-F1
#
_cell.length_a   1.000
_cell.length_b   1.000
_cell.length_c   1.000
_cell.angle_alpha   90.00
_cell.angle_beta   90.00
_cell.angle_gamma   90.00
#
_symmetry.space_group_name_H-M   'P 1'
#
loop_
_entity.id
_entity.type
_entity.pdbx_description
1 polymer ?
#
loop_
_entity_poly.entity_id
_entity_poly.type
_entity_poly.pdbx_seq_one_letter_code
_entity_poly.pdbx_strand_id
1 'polypeptide(L)'
;MPEPTDASLPKWLPAAVRHYLHHIEDGTSLRALARREGLHASTILRQVRRFESRRDDPLMDEALSAMSRHACRPIDASARKEDQPMSVHPRASTQASQALFDEQSLASEGRRVLRRLAEPGAVMAIAPEMEKAVVVREMPDGRSLRTAVLERAVAQAFTLQDWITCRKPGRISTYEITSAGRAALRRLVEEEDRRRQTPDDVAP
;
A
#
# COMPACT_ATOMS: atom_id res chain seq x y z
N MET A 1 11.03 -26.81 10.11
CA MET A 1 11.59 -25.48 9.81
C MET A 1 10.40 -24.52 9.86
N PRO A 2 10.34 -23.57 10.80
CA PRO A 2 9.20 -22.67 10.83
C PRO A 2 9.33 -21.74 9.62
N GLU A 3 8.28 -21.68 8.80
CA GLU A 3 8.09 -20.69 7.72
C GLU A 3 7.43 -19.45 8.36
N PRO A 4 8.16 -18.41 8.81
CA PRO A 4 7.59 -17.35 9.63
C PRO A 4 7.22 -16.11 8.82
N THR A 5 7.63 -16.00 7.55
CA THR A 5 7.61 -14.72 6.84
C THR A 5 6.24 -14.38 6.24
N ASP A 6 5.50 -15.36 5.71
CA ASP A 6 4.19 -15.09 5.09
C ASP A 6 3.13 -14.61 6.09
N ALA A 7 3.22 -15.05 7.35
CA ALA A 7 2.30 -14.69 8.42
C ALA A 7 2.46 -13.23 8.91
N SER A 8 3.64 -12.64 8.74
CA SER A 8 3.92 -11.25 9.15
C SER A 8 3.48 -10.20 8.12
N LEU A 9 3.25 -10.60 6.87
CA LEU A 9 2.90 -9.68 5.78
C LEU A 9 1.38 -9.49 5.65
N PRO A 10 0.89 -8.26 5.45
CA PRO A 10 -0.54 -7.97 5.37
C PRO A 10 -1.22 -8.71 4.22
N LYS A 11 -2.41 -9.28 4.45
CA LYS A 11 -3.14 -10.09 3.46
C LYS A 11 -3.49 -9.36 2.18
N TRP A 12 -3.73 -8.05 2.26
CA TRP A 12 -4.01 -7.22 1.08
C TRP A 12 -2.79 -7.11 0.14
N LEU A 13 -1.57 -7.37 0.62
CA LEU A 13 -0.35 -7.16 -0.15
C LEU A 13 -0.29 -8.08 -1.38
N PRO A 14 -0.10 -7.55 -2.60
CA PRO A 14 -0.04 -8.38 -3.80
C PRO A 14 1.07 -9.43 -3.74
N ALA A 15 0.80 -10.64 -4.23
CA ALA A 15 1.75 -11.75 -4.25
C ALA A 15 3.09 -11.37 -4.90
N ALA A 16 3.06 -10.59 -5.98
CA ALA A 16 4.27 -10.13 -6.65
C ALA A 16 5.19 -9.27 -5.75
N VAL A 17 4.62 -8.49 -4.82
CA VAL A 17 5.40 -7.75 -3.82
C VAL A 17 5.98 -8.70 -2.78
N ARG A 18 5.21 -9.71 -2.34
CA ARG A 18 5.69 -10.75 -1.41
C ARG A 18 6.88 -11.52 -1.98
N HIS A 19 6.80 -11.92 -3.26
CA HIS A 19 7.90 -12.60 -3.94
C HIS A 19 9.16 -11.73 -4.00
N TYR A 20 8.98 -10.44 -4.27
CA TYR A 20 10.08 -9.48 -4.30
C TYR A 20 10.75 -9.35 -2.92
N LEU A 21 9.95 -9.21 -1.84
CA LEU A 21 10.47 -9.11 -0.48
C LEU A 21 11.21 -10.39 -0.06
N HIS A 22 10.64 -11.58 -0.29
CA HIS A 22 11.31 -12.86 0.01
C HIS A 22 12.60 -13.06 -0.81
N HIS A 23 12.68 -12.52 -2.03
CA HIS A 23 13.90 -12.60 -2.83
C HIS A 23 15.02 -11.74 -2.25
N ILE A 24 14.70 -10.50 -1.85
CA ILE A 24 15.66 -9.51 -1.38
C ILE A 24 16.10 -9.78 0.06
N GLU A 25 15.18 -10.12 0.96
CA GLU A 25 15.46 -10.28 2.39
C GLU A 25 16.00 -11.68 2.73
N ASP A 26 15.31 -12.74 2.27
CA ASP A 26 15.66 -14.12 2.62
C ASP A 26 16.74 -14.71 1.70
N GLY A 27 17.21 -13.96 0.70
CA GLY A 27 18.12 -14.45 -0.34
C GLY A 27 17.53 -15.59 -1.17
N THR A 28 16.21 -15.76 -1.15
CA THR A 28 15.55 -16.89 -1.81
C THR A 28 15.75 -16.79 -3.32
N SER A 29 16.33 -17.82 -3.93
CA SER A 29 16.53 -17.81 -5.39
C SER A 29 15.21 -17.71 -6.14
N LEU A 30 15.21 -17.01 -7.29
CA LEU A 30 14.01 -16.88 -8.16
C LEU A 30 13.41 -18.24 -8.53
N ARG A 31 14.26 -19.27 -8.71
CA ARG A 31 13.83 -20.64 -9.01
C ARG A 31 13.12 -21.30 -7.83
N ALA A 32 13.56 -21.03 -6.60
CA ALA A 32 12.91 -21.54 -5.40
C ALA A 32 11.54 -20.90 -5.20
N LEU A 33 11.42 -19.58 -5.39
CA LEU A 33 10.12 -18.88 -5.40
C LEU A 33 9.19 -19.45 -6.47
N ALA A 34 9.68 -19.63 -7.70
CA ALA A 34 8.87 -20.20 -8.78
C ALA A 34 8.30 -21.58 -8.43
N ARG A 35 9.12 -22.47 -7.85
CA ARG A 35 8.68 -23.80 -7.43
C ARG A 35 7.64 -23.74 -6.31
N ARG A 36 7.83 -22.86 -5.32
CA ARG A 36 6.90 -22.70 -4.19
C ARG A 36 5.53 -22.22 -4.65
N GLU A 37 5.50 -21.27 -5.57
CA GLU A 37 4.27 -20.63 -6.06
C GLU A 37 3.65 -21.36 -7.27
N GLY A 38 4.30 -22.42 -7.78
CA GLY A 38 3.88 -23.11 -9.01
C GLY A 38 4.00 -22.26 -10.28
N LEU A 39 4.83 -21.21 -10.26
CA LEU A 39 5.04 -20.28 -11.37
C LEU A 39 6.32 -20.58 -12.14
N HIS A 40 6.40 -20.11 -13.38
CA HIS A 40 7.64 -20.19 -14.15
C HIS A 40 8.67 -19.17 -13.65
N ALA A 41 9.95 -19.54 -13.59
CA ALA A 41 11.02 -18.68 -13.08
C ALA A 41 11.14 -17.35 -13.86
N SER A 42 10.82 -17.34 -15.16
CA SER A 42 10.80 -16.11 -15.95
C SER A 42 9.70 -15.12 -15.51
N THR A 43 8.57 -15.61 -14.99
CA THR A 43 7.49 -14.78 -14.45
C THR A 43 7.94 -14.08 -13.17
N ILE A 44 8.58 -14.83 -12.26
CA ILE A 44 9.15 -14.26 -11.03
C ILE A 44 10.24 -13.25 -11.36
N LEU A 45 11.14 -13.56 -12.30
CA LEU A 45 12.18 -12.62 -12.74
C LEU A 45 11.58 -11.32 -13.29
N ARG A 46 10.51 -11.40 -14.11
CA ARG A 46 9.82 -10.22 -14.63
C ARG A 46 9.16 -9.40 -13.51
N GLN A 47 8.57 -10.06 -12.52
CA GLN A 47 8.00 -9.39 -11.34
C GLN A 47 9.09 -8.65 -10.55
N VAL A 48 10.20 -9.32 -10.25
CA VAL A 48 11.32 -8.73 -9.49
C VAL A 48 11.89 -7.53 -10.22
N ARG A 49 12.25 -7.66 -11.50
CA ARG A 49 12.77 -6.55 -12.30
C ARG A 49 11.82 -5.36 -12.39
N ARG A 50 10.51 -5.63 -12.46
CA ARG A 50 9.48 -4.56 -12.44
C ARG A 50 9.54 -3.77 -11.14
N PHE A 51 9.72 -4.43 -9.99
CA PHE A 51 9.81 -3.73 -8.71
C PHE A 51 11.16 -3.03 -8.50
N GLU A 52 12.25 -3.60 -9.01
CA GLU A 52 13.56 -2.92 -9.03
C GLU A 52 13.49 -1.58 -9.78
N SER A 53 12.93 -1.55 -10.99
CA SER A 53 12.74 -0.30 -11.74
C SER A 53 11.75 0.67 -11.11
N ARG A 54 10.87 0.21 -10.23
CA ARG A 54 9.92 1.08 -9.50
C ARG A 54 10.50 1.65 -8.22
N ARG A 55 11.70 1.23 -7.77
CA ARG A 55 12.36 1.85 -6.61
C ARG A 55 12.85 3.28 -6.87
N ASP A 56 12.91 3.71 -8.13
CA ASP A 56 13.14 5.12 -8.47
C ASP A 56 11.97 6.02 -8.04
N ASP A 57 10.80 5.45 -7.71
CA ASP A 57 9.67 6.13 -7.09
C ASP A 57 9.88 6.22 -5.56
N PRO A 58 10.00 7.44 -4.98
CA PRO A 58 10.24 7.61 -3.54
C PRO A 58 9.19 6.95 -2.64
N LEU A 59 7.89 7.02 -3.01
CA LEU A 59 6.85 6.38 -2.20
C LEU A 59 6.93 4.86 -2.29
N MET A 60 7.28 4.31 -3.46
CA MET A 60 7.46 2.87 -3.61
C MET A 60 8.63 2.36 -2.76
N ASP A 61 9.79 3.02 -2.84
CA ASP A 61 10.98 2.59 -2.10
C ASP A 61 10.78 2.69 -0.58
N GLU A 62 10.15 3.78 -0.11
CA GLU A 62 9.73 3.91 1.29
C GLU A 62 8.77 2.79 1.71
N ALA A 63 7.78 2.46 0.87
CA ALA A 63 6.79 1.43 1.15
C ALA A 63 7.42 0.04 1.24
N LEU A 64 8.29 -0.30 0.28
CA LEU A 64 9.03 -1.57 0.28
C LEU A 64 9.95 -1.67 1.51
N SER A 65 10.65 -0.59 1.84
CA SER A 65 11.51 -0.51 3.04
C SER A 65 10.70 -0.66 4.33
N ALA A 66 9.50 -0.08 4.41
CA ALA A 66 8.61 -0.26 5.54
C ALA A 66 8.16 -1.71 5.68
N MET A 67 7.72 -2.35 4.57
CA MET A 67 7.30 -3.75 4.59
C MET A 67 8.44 -4.71 4.96
N SER A 68 9.66 -4.46 4.47
CA SER A 68 10.87 -5.22 4.86
C SER A 68 11.10 -5.17 6.38
N ARG A 69 11.07 -3.97 7.00
CA ARG A 69 11.21 -3.83 8.46
C ARG A 69 10.11 -4.56 9.23
N HIS A 70 8.89 -4.62 8.70
CA HIS A 70 7.80 -5.36 9.32
C HIS A 70 7.97 -6.87 9.22
N ALA A 71 8.43 -7.38 8.08
CA ALA A 71 8.71 -8.81 7.89
C ALA A 71 9.83 -9.31 8.81
N CYS A 72 10.84 -8.48 9.06
CA CYS A 72 11.97 -8.80 9.93
C CYS A 72 11.70 -8.59 11.43
N ARG A 73 10.51 -8.10 11.83
CA ARG A 73 10.21 -7.90 13.25
C ARG A 73 10.00 -9.26 13.92
N PRO A 74 10.85 -9.68 14.88
CA PRO A 74 10.66 -10.95 15.57
C PRO A 74 9.30 -10.97 16.29
N ILE A 75 8.56 -12.06 16.07
CA ILE A 75 7.20 -12.32 16.56
C ILE A 75 7.11 -12.20 18.10
N ASP A 76 8.25 -12.32 18.80
CA ASP A 76 8.36 -12.26 20.27
C ASP A 76 8.20 -10.86 20.90
N ALA A 77 8.17 -9.79 20.10
CA ALA A 77 8.05 -8.42 20.63
C ALA A 77 6.60 -7.96 20.93
N SER A 78 5.61 -8.86 20.84
CA SER A 78 4.20 -8.55 21.13
C SER A 78 3.74 -9.04 22.51
N ALA A 79 4.57 -9.80 23.25
CA ALA A 79 4.18 -10.44 24.50
C ALA A 79 4.89 -9.91 25.77
N ARG A 80 5.50 -8.71 25.75
CA ARG A 80 6.04 -8.09 26.97
C ARG A 80 5.61 -6.65 27.10
N LYS A 81 4.48 -6.48 27.76
CA LYS A 81 4.08 -5.27 28.44
C LYS A 81 4.83 -5.28 29.79
N GLU A 82 6.01 -4.66 29.87
CA GLU A 82 6.56 -3.98 31.07
C GLU A 82 8.03 -3.55 30.88
N ASP A 83 8.25 -2.26 31.19
CA ASP A 83 9.46 -1.56 31.66
C ASP A 83 10.77 -1.53 30.84
N GLN A 84 11.07 -0.35 30.26
CA GLN A 84 12.24 0.53 30.53
C GLN A 84 12.51 1.55 29.37
N PRO A 85 13.33 2.62 29.55
CA PRO A 85 12.92 3.99 29.83
C PRO A 85 13.07 4.93 28.60
N MET A 86 12.66 6.19 28.78
CA MET A 86 12.54 7.27 27.80
C MET A 86 13.54 7.31 26.63
N SER A 87 13.00 7.28 25.41
CA SER A 87 13.35 8.25 24.36
C SER A 87 12.13 8.59 23.52
N VAL A 88 12.13 9.83 23.05
CA VAL A 88 10.97 10.65 22.73
C VAL A 88 10.61 10.54 21.24
N HIS A 89 9.34 10.17 20.99
CA HIS A 89 8.53 10.24 19.75
C HIS A 89 8.83 9.30 18.54
N PRO A 90 7.80 8.86 17.77
CA PRO A 90 6.35 9.00 17.96
C PRO A 90 5.60 7.64 18.03
N ARG A 91 4.69 7.50 19.00
CA ARG A 91 3.72 6.38 19.07
C ARG A 91 2.65 6.42 17.95
N ALA A 92 2.52 7.56 17.25
CA ALA A 92 1.53 7.78 16.19
C ALA A 92 1.88 7.07 14.88
N SER A 93 3.18 6.98 14.54
CA SER A 93 3.63 6.23 13.35
C SER A 93 3.31 4.74 13.51
N THR A 94 3.40 4.19 14.72
CA THR A 94 3.03 2.80 15.00
C THR A 94 1.54 2.52 14.79
N GLN A 95 0.66 3.46 15.12
CA GLN A 95 -0.80 3.32 14.93
C GLN A 95 -1.22 3.49 13.46
N ALA A 96 -0.63 4.45 12.73
CA ALA A 96 -0.88 4.61 11.29
C ALA A 96 -0.32 3.41 10.49
N SER A 97 0.85 2.88 10.88
CA SER A 97 1.35 1.61 10.37
C SER A 97 0.37 0.48 10.68
N GLN A 98 -0.15 0.37 11.92
CA GLN A 98 -1.15 -0.63 12.32
C GLN A 98 -2.47 -0.54 11.52
N ALA A 99 -2.96 0.68 11.24
CA ALA A 99 -4.15 0.91 10.43
C ALA A 99 -3.99 0.48 8.96
N LEU A 100 -2.76 0.47 8.42
CA LEU A 100 -2.51 -0.14 7.12
C LEU A 100 -2.67 -1.64 7.11
N PHE A 101 -2.51 -2.35 8.23
CA PHE A 101 -2.67 -3.80 8.27
C PHE A 101 -4.14 -4.24 8.26
N ASP A 102 -5.09 -3.31 8.33
CA ASP A 102 -6.51 -3.61 8.19
C ASP A 102 -7.00 -3.39 6.75
N GLU A 103 -7.37 -4.49 6.10
CA GLU A 103 -7.92 -4.53 4.74
C GLU A 103 -9.21 -3.71 4.61
N GLN A 104 -10.02 -3.63 5.67
CA GLN A 104 -11.26 -2.84 5.65
C GLN A 104 -10.99 -1.34 5.61
N SER A 105 -10.03 -0.88 6.42
CA SER A 105 -9.55 0.49 6.41
C SER A 105 -8.95 0.87 5.05
N LEU A 106 -8.11 0.01 4.47
CA LEU A 106 -7.56 0.23 3.13
C LEU A 106 -8.64 0.29 2.05
N ALA A 107 -9.66 -0.58 2.11
CA ALA A 107 -10.79 -0.58 1.18
C ALA A 107 -11.65 0.68 1.32
N SER A 108 -11.88 1.17 2.54
CA SER A 108 -12.62 2.41 2.81
C SER A 108 -11.89 3.64 2.25
N GLU A 109 -10.60 3.78 2.57
CA GLU A 109 -9.76 4.86 2.06
C GLU A 109 -9.59 4.79 0.54
N GLY A 110 -9.42 3.56 0.00
CA GLY A 110 -9.36 3.29 -1.43
C GLY A 110 -10.58 3.86 -2.16
N ARG A 111 -11.79 3.57 -1.69
CA ARG A 111 -13.03 4.11 -2.30
C ARG A 111 -13.09 5.62 -2.27
N ARG A 112 -12.76 6.23 -1.13
CA ARG A 112 -12.84 7.69 -0.96
C ARG A 112 -11.83 8.41 -1.86
N VAL A 113 -10.57 7.98 -1.82
CA VAL A 113 -9.47 8.68 -2.48
C VAL A 113 -9.41 8.38 -3.96
N LEU A 114 -9.56 7.11 -4.38
CA LEU A 114 -9.53 6.75 -5.80
C LEU A 114 -10.69 7.39 -6.57
N ARG A 115 -11.87 7.57 -5.95
CA ARG A 115 -12.98 8.29 -6.57
C ARG A 115 -12.63 9.74 -6.88
N ARG A 116 -11.91 10.42 -5.99
CA ARG A 116 -11.43 11.80 -6.21
C ARG A 116 -10.29 11.86 -7.22
N LEU A 117 -9.38 10.88 -7.22
CA LEU A 117 -8.30 10.78 -8.21
C LEU A 117 -8.78 10.37 -9.61
N ALA A 118 -9.95 9.73 -9.71
CA ALA A 118 -10.57 9.42 -11.00
C ALA A 118 -11.22 10.64 -11.66
N GLU A 119 -11.37 11.77 -10.95
CA GLU A 119 -11.88 13.00 -11.54
C GLU A 119 -10.85 13.64 -12.50
N PRO A 120 -11.29 14.27 -13.59
CA PRO A 120 -10.39 14.98 -14.50
C PRO A 120 -9.62 16.09 -13.78
N GLY A 121 -8.31 16.17 -14.04
CA GLY A 121 -7.42 17.16 -13.43
C GLY A 121 -7.06 16.88 -11.96
N ALA A 122 -7.39 15.70 -11.43
CA ALA A 122 -7.03 15.31 -10.08
C ALA A 122 -5.61 14.71 -10.01
N VAL A 123 -4.80 15.21 -9.08
CA VAL A 123 -3.46 14.71 -8.80
C VAL A 123 -3.27 14.59 -7.29
N MET A 124 -2.53 13.58 -6.85
CA MET A 124 -2.10 13.46 -5.45
C MET A 124 -0.68 14.01 -5.32
N ALA A 125 -0.45 14.88 -4.34
CA ALA A 125 0.85 15.46 -4.03
C ALA A 125 1.31 15.04 -2.63
N ILE A 126 2.59 14.70 -2.51
CA ILE A 126 3.24 14.42 -1.23
C ILE A 126 4.70 14.89 -1.26
N ALA A 127 5.13 15.59 -0.22
CA ALA A 127 6.53 15.98 -0.04
C ALA A 127 7.19 15.09 1.02
N PRO A 128 8.48 14.73 0.93
CA PRO A 128 9.17 13.85 1.88
C PRO A 128 8.98 14.24 3.36
N GLU A 129 8.95 15.54 3.67
CA GLU A 129 8.75 16.06 5.04
C GLU A 129 7.29 16.01 5.52
N MET A 130 6.34 15.71 4.64
CA MET A 130 4.91 15.67 4.98
C MET A 130 4.48 14.26 5.38
N GLU A 131 3.78 14.17 6.51
CA GLU A 131 3.14 12.93 6.99
C GLU A 131 1.84 12.60 6.23
N LYS A 132 1.27 13.57 5.50
CA LYS A 132 0.01 13.43 4.77
C LYS A 132 0.18 13.77 3.30
N ALA A 133 -0.44 12.97 2.44
CA ALA A 133 -0.62 13.26 1.03
C ALA A 133 -1.94 14.02 0.82
N VAL A 134 -1.97 14.85 -0.21
CA VAL A 134 -3.12 15.71 -0.53
C VAL A 134 -3.56 15.46 -1.96
N VAL A 135 -4.84 15.20 -2.17
CA VAL A 135 -5.43 15.17 -3.50
C VAL A 135 -5.95 16.57 -3.83
N VAL A 136 -5.44 17.12 -4.92
CA VAL A 136 -5.88 18.39 -5.48
C VAL A 136 -6.50 18.14 -6.84
N ARG A 137 -7.54 18.91 -7.15
CA ARG A 137 -8.17 18.92 -8.46
C ARG A 137 -8.03 20.31 -9.06
N GLU A 138 -7.47 20.37 -10.27
CA GLU A 138 -7.48 21.59 -11.07
C GLU A 138 -8.86 21.75 -11.74
N MET A 139 -9.51 22.88 -11.47
CA MET A 139 -10.77 23.23 -12.08
C MET A 139 -10.54 23.94 -13.42
N PRO A 140 -11.53 23.94 -14.34
CA PRO A 140 -11.40 24.61 -15.64
C PRO A 140 -11.18 26.12 -15.55
N ASP A 141 -11.48 26.74 -14.40
CA ASP A 141 -11.26 28.14 -14.11
C ASP A 141 -9.84 28.46 -13.60
N GLY A 142 -8.94 27.47 -13.61
CA GLY A 142 -7.55 27.59 -13.14
C GLY A 142 -7.39 27.52 -11.63
N ARG A 143 -8.48 27.33 -10.86
CA ARG A 143 -8.40 27.17 -9.40
C ARG A 143 -8.06 25.73 -9.03
N SER A 144 -7.23 25.56 -8.00
CA SER A 144 -6.93 24.25 -7.43
C SER A 144 -7.77 24.04 -6.16
N LEU A 145 -8.56 22.95 -6.11
CA LEU A 145 -9.34 22.58 -4.94
C LEU A 145 -8.74 21.34 -4.27
N ARG A 146 -8.52 21.42 -2.96
CA ARG A 146 -8.16 20.24 -2.16
C ARG A 146 -9.39 19.35 -1.97
N THR A 147 -9.39 18.17 -2.57
CA THR A 147 -10.54 17.25 -2.57
C THR A 147 -10.41 16.14 -1.53
N ALA A 148 -9.20 15.71 -1.18
CA ALA A 148 -8.97 14.72 -0.13
C ALA A 148 -7.60 14.89 0.53
N VAL A 149 -7.46 14.37 1.74
CA VAL A 149 -6.20 14.25 2.47
C VAL A 149 -6.13 12.82 2.98
N LEU A 150 -4.98 12.17 2.84
CA LEU A 150 -4.73 10.81 3.30
C LEU A 150 -3.37 10.75 4.00
N GLU A 151 -3.23 9.79 4.90
CA GLU A 151 -1.95 9.53 5.55
C GLU A 151 -0.93 9.00 4.53
N ARG A 152 0.35 9.34 4.72
CA ARG A 152 1.46 8.83 3.89
C ARG A 152 1.45 7.31 3.79
N ALA A 153 1.13 6.65 4.91
CA ALA A 153 1.02 5.21 5.00
C ALA A 153 0.02 4.66 3.95
N VAL A 154 -1.14 5.31 3.80
CA VAL A 154 -2.19 4.88 2.85
C VAL A 154 -1.71 5.11 1.41
N ALA A 155 -1.01 6.22 1.16
CA ALA A 155 -0.39 6.48 -0.14
C ALA A 155 0.64 5.40 -0.52
N GLN A 156 1.46 4.96 0.44
CA GLN A 156 2.40 3.84 0.27
C GLN A 156 1.67 2.51 -0.05
N ALA A 157 0.54 2.22 0.60
CA ALA A 157 -0.25 1.04 0.25
C ALA A 157 -0.79 1.14 -1.19
N PHE A 158 -1.24 2.31 -1.63
CA PHE A 158 -1.73 2.51 -3.00
C PHE A 158 -0.63 2.34 -4.06
N THR A 159 0.62 2.73 -3.78
CA THR A 159 1.74 2.48 -4.70
C THR A 159 2.05 0.99 -4.81
N LEU A 160 2.09 0.26 -3.68
CA LEU A 160 2.30 -1.19 -3.63
C LEU A 160 1.21 -1.96 -4.38
N GLN A 161 -0.05 -1.51 -4.28
CA GLN A 161 -1.20 -2.04 -5.01
C GLN A 161 -1.22 -1.68 -6.51
N ASP A 162 -0.27 -0.86 -6.97
CA ASP A 162 -0.25 -0.33 -8.34
C ASP A 162 -1.47 0.54 -8.66
N TRP A 163 -2.16 1.11 -7.66
CA TRP A 163 -3.34 1.96 -7.86
C TRP A 163 -2.99 3.38 -8.30
N ILE A 164 -1.79 3.84 -7.93
CA ILE A 164 -1.25 5.13 -8.30
C ILE A 164 0.17 4.99 -8.85
N THR A 165 0.59 5.93 -9.67
CA THR A 165 1.94 5.99 -10.24
C THR A 165 2.53 7.39 -10.10
N CYS A 166 3.83 7.49 -9.85
CA CYS A 166 4.54 8.76 -9.85
C CYS A 166 4.52 9.36 -11.26
N ARG A 167 4.05 10.61 -11.37
CA ARG A 167 4.04 11.39 -12.60
C ARG A 167 5.27 12.31 -12.69
N LYS A 168 5.59 12.97 -11.58
CA LYS A 168 6.77 13.85 -11.47
C LYS A 168 7.41 13.64 -10.11
N PRO A 169 8.60 13.04 -10.04
CA PRO A 169 9.39 13.00 -8.82
C PRO A 169 10.03 14.39 -8.56
N GLY A 170 10.21 14.75 -7.29
CA GLY A 170 10.83 16.01 -6.89
C GLY A 170 10.59 16.32 -5.42
N ARG A 171 10.88 17.58 -5.01
CA ARG A 171 10.64 18.05 -3.63
C ARG A 171 9.18 17.82 -3.20
N ILE A 172 8.25 17.98 -4.13
CA ILE A 172 6.87 17.53 -4.02
C ILE A 172 6.66 16.52 -5.14
N SER A 173 6.49 15.26 -4.79
CA SER A 173 6.20 14.21 -5.76
C SER A 173 4.71 14.17 -6.04
N THR A 174 4.36 14.05 -7.32
CA THR A 174 2.97 14.02 -7.79
C THR A 174 2.62 12.67 -8.37
N TYR A 175 1.40 12.21 -8.11
CA TYR A 175 0.90 10.90 -8.46
C TYR A 175 -0.47 10.98 -9.11
N GLU A 176 -0.72 10.06 -10.03
CA GLU A 176 -2.00 9.91 -10.75
C GLU A 176 -2.54 8.50 -10.62
N ILE A 177 -3.85 8.34 -10.79
CA ILE A 177 -4.50 7.03 -10.78
C ILE A 177 -4.16 6.22 -12.03
N THR A 178 -3.76 4.97 -11.82
CA THR A 178 -3.45 4.02 -12.91
C THR A 178 -4.73 3.37 -13.47
N SER A 179 -4.60 2.61 -14.56
CA SER A 179 -5.68 1.73 -15.03
C SER A 179 -6.07 0.67 -13.98
N ALA A 180 -5.08 0.10 -13.27
CA ALA A 180 -5.29 -0.85 -12.20
C ALA A 180 -6.04 -0.20 -11.01
N GLY A 181 -5.70 1.03 -10.64
CA GLY A 181 -6.42 1.80 -9.62
C GLY A 181 -7.87 2.08 -10.01
N ARG A 182 -8.14 2.45 -11.28
CA ARG A 182 -9.50 2.61 -11.78
C ARG A 182 -10.30 1.30 -11.73
N ALA A 183 -9.69 0.18 -12.07
CA ALA A 183 -10.32 -1.14 -11.97
C ALA A 183 -10.59 -1.53 -10.51
N ALA A 184 -9.65 -1.27 -9.61
CA ALA A 184 -9.82 -1.51 -8.17
C ALA A 184 -10.95 -0.68 -7.58
N LEU A 185 -11.07 0.61 -7.94
CA LEU A 185 -12.19 1.45 -7.52
C LEU A 185 -13.54 0.84 -7.90
N ARG A 186 -13.70 0.34 -9.13
CA ARG A 186 -14.95 -0.32 -9.57
C ARG A 186 -15.29 -1.51 -8.69
N ARG A 187 -14.33 -2.42 -8.47
CA ARG A 187 -14.50 -3.59 -7.60
C ARG A 187 -14.88 -3.22 -6.16
N LEU A 188 -14.23 -2.20 -5.61
CA LEU A 188 -14.51 -1.74 -4.24
C LEU A 188 -15.90 -1.13 -4.10
N VAL A 189 -16.39 -0.43 -5.15
CA VAL A 189 -17.76 0.12 -5.17
C VAL A 189 -18.78 -1.01 -5.29
N GLU A 190 -18.57 -1.95 -6.22
CA GLU A 190 -19.45 -3.12 -6.40
C GLU A 190 -19.56 -3.97 -5.13
N GLU A 191 -18.44 -4.21 -4.43
CA GLU A 191 -18.42 -4.95 -3.17
C GLU A 191 -19.17 -4.22 -2.05
N GLU A 192 -19.09 -2.89 -1.99
CA GLU A 192 -19.86 -2.09 -1.04
C GLU A 192 -21.34 -2.10 -1.34
N ASP A 193 -21.71 -1.96 -2.61
CA ASP A 193 -23.11 -2.00 -3.03
C ASP A 193 -23.72 -3.37 -2.71
N ARG A 194 -22.97 -4.47 -2.92
CA ARG A 194 -23.38 -5.82 -2.51
C ARG A 194 -23.60 -5.94 -1.00
N ARG A 195 -22.69 -5.40 -0.18
CA ARG A 195 -22.82 -5.38 1.29
C ARG A 195 -24.04 -4.58 1.75
N ARG A 196 -24.38 -3.49 1.07
CA ARG A 196 -25.58 -2.69 1.35
C ARG A 196 -26.86 -3.38 0.90
N GLN A 197 -26.80 -4.17 -0.17
CA GLN A 197 -27.92 -4.94 -0.73
C GLN A 197 -28.17 -6.28 -0.04
N THR A 198 -27.32 -6.67 0.92
CA THR A 198 -27.58 -7.78 1.85
C THR A 198 -27.99 -7.23 3.23
N PRO A 199 -29.12 -6.51 3.38
CA PRO A 199 -29.72 -6.33 4.69
C PRO A 199 -30.47 -7.62 5.05
N ASP A 200 -30.13 -8.24 6.18
CA ASP A 200 -30.98 -9.14 6.99
C ASP A 200 -32.21 -9.75 6.30
N ASP A 201 -32.01 -10.68 5.36
CA ASP A 201 -33.07 -11.60 4.92
C ASP A 201 -32.96 -12.93 5.69
N VAL A 202 -32.75 -12.81 7.01
CA VAL A 202 -32.87 -13.92 7.97
C VAL A 202 -33.59 -13.40 9.23
N ALA A 203 -34.92 -13.43 9.19
CA ALA A 203 -35.82 -13.96 10.22
C ALA A 203 -37.22 -13.32 10.08
N PRO A 204 -38.31 -14.02 10.45
CA PRO A 204 -38.37 -15.24 11.26
C PRO A 204 -38.77 -16.52 10.51
#